data_AF-A0A8T4HZH7-F1
#
_entry.id   AF-A0A8T4HZH7-F1
#
_cell.length_a   1.000
_cell.length_b   1.000
_cell.length_c   1.000
_cell.angle_alpha   90.00
_cell.angle_beta   90.00
_cell.angle_gamma   90.00
#
_symmetry.space_group_name_H-M   'P 1'
#
loop_
_entity.id
_entity.type
_entity.pdbx_description
1 polymer ?
#
loop_
_entity_poly.entity_id
_entity_poly.type
_entity_poly.pdbx_seq_one_letter_code
_entity_poly.pdbx_strand_id
1 'polypeptide(L)'
;AETETETEVKEKNSRTPAEPDNTPARHDVERVCKHLAAAIEAERTVAASIMERSELIDELDGLVDPVDFSDPRYAQIWYAV
;
A
#
# COMPACT_ATOMS: atom_id res chain seq x y z
N ALA A 1 23.30 -60.95 -38.72
CA ALA A 1 23.58 -60.50 -37.36
C ALA A 1 23.31 -59.01 -37.33
N GLU A 2 22.46 -58.62 -36.40
CA GLU A 2 21.68 -57.39 -36.39
C GLU A 2 22.46 -56.20 -35.83
N THR A 3 22.00 -55.01 -36.22
CA THR A 3 22.48 -53.67 -35.88
C THR A 3 22.29 -53.31 -34.41
N GLU A 4 23.32 -52.79 -33.76
CA GLU A 4 23.19 -52.08 -32.48
C GLU A 4 23.76 -50.67 -32.63
N THR A 5 22.88 -49.72 -32.99
CA THR A 5 23.11 -48.28 -32.86
C THR A 5 22.72 -47.86 -31.45
N GLU A 6 23.73 -47.52 -30.65
CA GLU A 6 23.61 -46.95 -29.30
C GLU A 6 22.89 -45.59 -29.36
N THR A 7 21.63 -45.55 -28.92
CA THR A 7 20.84 -44.30 -28.83
C THR A 7 21.19 -43.55 -27.55
N GLU A 8 21.90 -42.44 -27.70
CA GLU A 8 22.14 -41.43 -26.68
C GLU A 8 20.80 -40.86 -26.15
N VAL A 9 20.52 -41.10 -24.87
CA VAL A 9 19.35 -40.57 -24.16
C VAL A 9 19.54 -39.07 -23.96
N LYS A 10 18.91 -38.27 -24.82
CA LYS A 10 18.76 -36.82 -24.65
C LYS A 10 17.91 -36.55 -23.41
N GLU A 11 18.58 -36.33 -22.28
CA GLU A 11 17.99 -35.89 -21.02
C GLU A 11 17.28 -34.55 -21.23
N LYS A 12 15.97 -34.63 -21.48
CA LYS A 12 15.09 -33.47 -21.59
C LYS A 12 14.83 -32.96 -20.18
N ASN A 13 15.65 -32.01 -19.74
CA ASN A 13 15.42 -31.16 -18.56
C ASN A 13 14.03 -30.51 -18.69
N SER A 14 13.01 -31.23 -18.21
CA SER A 14 11.63 -30.78 -18.20
C SER A 14 11.47 -29.91 -16.97
N ARG A 15 11.84 -28.63 -17.14
CA ARG A 15 11.55 -27.59 -16.18
C ARG A 15 10.04 -27.43 -16.10
N THR A 16 9.42 -28.02 -15.08
CA THR A 16 8.07 -27.63 -14.65
C THR A 16 8.07 -26.12 -14.47
N PRO A 17 7.17 -25.34 -15.11
CA PRO A 17 7.03 -23.94 -14.75
C PRO A 17 6.70 -23.91 -13.27
N ALA A 18 7.58 -23.33 -12.45
CA ALA A 18 7.23 -23.00 -11.09
C ALA A 18 5.95 -22.16 -11.17
N GLU A 19 4.91 -22.53 -10.41
CA GLU A 19 3.71 -21.71 -10.26
C GLU A 19 4.15 -20.27 -9.97
N PRO A 20 3.50 -19.26 -10.58
CA PRO A 20 3.80 -17.88 -10.26
C PRO A 20 3.64 -17.74 -8.74
N ASP A 21 4.72 -17.32 -8.10
CA ASP A 21 4.75 -17.05 -6.67
C ASP A 21 3.75 -15.92 -6.42
N ASN A 22 2.54 -16.27 -5.99
CA ASN A 22 1.46 -15.33 -5.71
C ASN A 22 1.66 -14.62 -4.36
N THR A 23 2.85 -14.72 -3.75
CA THR A 23 3.21 -13.91 -2.61
C THR A 23 3.31 -12.45 -3.06
N PRO A 24 2.52 -11.52 -2.50
CA PRO A 24 2.67 -10.10 -2.81
C PRO A 24 4.13 -9.71 -2.62
N ALA A 25 4.73 -9.07 -3.63
CA ALA A 25 6.12 -8.65 -3.53
C ALA A 25 6.25 -7.77 -2.26
N ARG A 26 7.13 -8.14 -1.34
CA ARG A 26 7.29 -7.44 -0.04
C ARG A 26 7.50 -5.92 -0.20
N HIS A 27 8.02 -5.50 -1.36
CA HIS A 27 8.17 -4.11 -1.75
C HIS A 27 6.84 -3.33 -1.84
N ASP A 28 5.73 -3.99 -2.22
CA ASP A 28 4.42 -3.35 -2.25
C ASP A 28 3.91 -3.04 -0.85
N VAL A 29 4.18 -3.90 0.14
CA VAL A 29 3.81 -3.66 1.54
C VAL A 29 4.59 -2.47 2.11
N GLU A 30 5.90 -2.40 1.89
CA GLU A 30 6.70 -1.27 2.38
C GLU A 30 6.24 0.05 1.75
N ARG A 31 5.94 0.05 0.44
CA ARG A 31 5.40 1.23 -0.25
C ARG A 31 4.07 1.66 0.37
N VAL A 32 3.15 0.73 0.59
CA VAL A 32 1.85 1.00 1.21
C VAL A 32 2.03 1.55 2.62
N CYS A 33 2.89 0.96 3.45
CA CYS A 33 3.17 1.44 4.80
C CYS A 33 3.72 2.88 4.80
N LYS A 34 4.61 3.23 3.88
CA LYS A 34 5.13 4.60 3.75
C LYS A 34 4.04 5.59 3.37
N HIS A 35 3.17 5.25 2.43
CA HIS A 35 2.06 6.12 2.04
C HIS A 35 1.06 6.31 3.18
N LEU A 36 0.74 5.24 3.91
CA LEU A 36 -0.14 5.32 5.08
C LEU A 36 0.47 6.21 6.17
N ALA A 37 1.76 6.06 6.47
CA ALA A 37 2.42 6.92 7.45
C ALA A 37 2.40 8.40 7.05
N ALA A 38 2.61 8.69 5.76
CA ALA A 38 2.52 10.06 5.25
C ALA A 38 1.10 10.63 5.33
N ALA A 39 0.08 9.83 5.02
CA ALA A 39 -1.31 10.24 5.14
C ALA A 39 -1.69 10.56 6.60
N ILE A 40 -1.31 9.71 7.55
CA ILE A 40 -1.56 9.93 8.98
C ILE A 40 -0.88 11.21 9.49
N GLU A 41 0.37 11.48 9.08
CA GLU A 41 1.06 12.72 9.46
C GLU A 41 0.41 13.96 8.84
N ALA A 42 -0.13 13.87 7.62
CA ALA A 42 -0.90 14.95 7.01
C ALA A 42 -2.19 15.22 7.79
N GLU A 43 -2.95 14.19 8.14
CA GLU A 43 -4.16 14.31 8.97
C GLU A 43 -3.86 14.98 10.32
N ARG A 44 -2.79 14.55 10.97
CA ARG A 44 -2.32 15.13 12.24
C ARG A 44 -1.97 16.60 12.11
N THR A 45 -1.33 16.99 11.00
CA THR A 45 -0.94 18.37 10.73
C THR A 45 -2.17 19.27 10.54
N VAL A 46 -3.18 18.79 9.82
CA VAL A 46 -4.46 19.51 9.64
C VAL A 46 -5.14 19.70 10.99
N ALA A 47 -5.28 18.63 11.78
CA ALA A 47 -5.89 18.71 13.11
C ALA A 47 -5.16 19.69 14.04
N ALA A 48 -3.83 19.65 14.09
CA ALA A 48 -3.04 20.59 14.88
C ALA A 48 -3.22 22.04 14.42
N SER A 49 -3.22 22.27 13.11
CA SER A 49 -3.39 23.61 12.53
C SER A 49 -4.76 24.19 12.85
N ILE A 50 -5.82 23.38 12.78
CA ILE A 50 -7.19 23.76 13.14
C ILE A 50 -7.30 24.09 14.65
N MET A 51 -6.63 23.32 15.52
CA MET A 51 -6.60 23.62 16.95
C MET A 51 -5.91 24.96 17.26
N GLU A 52 -4.88 25.32 16.50
CA GLU A 52 -4.16 26.59 16.67
C GLU A 52 -4.91 27.78 16.04
N ARG A 53 -5.63 27.52 14.95
CA ARG A 53 -6.27 28.53 14.09
C ARG A 53 -7.59 28.00 13.54
N SER A 54 -8.65 28.12 14.34
CA SER A 54 -9.96 27.57 13.99
C SER A 54 -10.58 28.21 12.74
N GLU A 55 -10.15 29.42 12.37
CA GLU A 55 -10.59 30.07 11.13
C GLU A 55 -10.16 29.33 9.84
N LEU A 56 -9.19 28.41 9.94
CA LEU A 56 -8.80 27.55 8.82
C LEU A 56 -9.90 26.56 8.43
N ILE A 57 -10.87 26.30 9.30
CA ILE A 57 -12.00 25.41 8.99
C ILE A 57 -12.76 25.93 7.76
N ASP A 58 -13.00 27.23 7.65
CA ASP A 58 -13.72 27.81 6.49
C ASP A 58 -12.93 27.67 5.18
N GLU A 59 -11.59 27.67 5.24
CA GLU A 59 -10.73 27.46 4.05
C GLU A 59 -10.67 25.98 3.65
N LEU A 60 -10.75 25.08 4.63
CA LEU A 60 -10.71 23.65 4.43
C LEU A 60 -12.09 23.04 4.15
N ASP A 61 -13.18 23.77 4.42
CA ASP A 61 -14.54 23.35 4.17
C ASP A 61 -14.74 23.07 2.67
N GLY A 62 -15.23 21.86 2.36
CA GLY A 62 -15.35 21.35 0.99
C GLY A 62 -14.06 20.82 0.35
N LEU A 63 -12.88 21.01 0.97
CA LEU A 63 -11.63 20.36 0.58
C LEU A 63 -11.36 19.09 1.40
N VAL A 64 -11.66 19.15 2.70
CA VAL A 64 -11.51 18.04 3.64
C VAL A 64 -12.87 17.70 4.20
N ASP A 65 -13.32 16.45 4.01
CA ASP A 65 -14.45 15.93 4.76
C ASP A 65 -13.94 15.36 6.10
N PRO A 66 -14.41 15.85 7.27
CA PRO A 66 -13.97 15.32 8.56
C PRO A 66 -14.21 13.83 8.73
N VAL A 67 -15.11 13.22 7.95
CA VAL A 67 -15.34 11.77 7.99
C VAL A 67 -14.23 10.96 7.31
N ASP A 68 -13.38 11.61 6.49
CA ASP A 68 -12.27 10.97 5.78
C ASP A 68 -11.02 10.80 6.65
N PHE A 69 -10.99 11.41 7.85
CA PHE A 69 -9.90 11.20 8.80
C PHE A 69 -9.84 9.73 9.26
N SER A 70 -8.66 9.12 9.15
CA SER A 70 -8.40 7.76 9.60
C SER A 70 -8.53 7.63 11.12
N ASP A 71 -8.18 8.68 11.88
CA ASP A 71 -8.36 8.75 13.33
C ASP A 71 -9.60 9.58 13.70
N PRO A 72 -10.62 8.98 14.35
CA PRO A 72 -11.85 9.68 14.70
C PRO A 72 -11.64 10.86 15.66
N ARG A 73 -10.49 10.94 16.35
CA ARG A 73 -10.14 12.09 17.20
C ARG A 73 -9.90 13.36 16.38
N TYR A 74 -9.40 13.24 15.15
CA TYR A 74 -9.20 14.40 14.27
C TYR A 74 -10.54 14.93 13.74
N ALA A 75 -11.48 14.03 13.43
CA ALA A 75 -12.86 14.41 13.14
C ALA A 75 -13.52 15.13 14.34
N GLN A 76 -13.31 14.63 15.56
CA GLN A 76 -13.84 15.27 16.78
C GLN A 76 -13.28 16.68 17.00
N ILE A 77 -11.99 16.88 16.74
CA ILE A 77 -11.38 18.22 16.80
C ILE A 77 -12.12 19.15 15.85
N TRP A 78 -12.33 18.76 14.60
CA TRP A 78 -13.03 19.58 13.60
C TRP A 78 -14.41 20.05 14.10
N TYR A 79 -15.19 19.18 14.73
CA TYR A 79 -16.53 19.52 15.22
C TYR A 79 -16.55 20.27 16.56
N ALA A 80 -15.41 20.34 17.26
CA ALA A 80 -15.32 20.93 18.59
C ALA A 80 -14.83 22.39 18.61
N VAL A 81 -14.18 22.83 17.53
CA VAL A 81 -13.76 24.23 17.31
C VAL A 81 -14.82 25.01 16.55
#